data_AF-A0A4S2KN24-F1
#
_entry.id   AF-A0A4S2KN24-F1
#
_cell.length_a   1.000
_cell.length_b   1.000
_cell.length_c   1.000
_cell.angle_alpha   90.00
_cell.angle_beta   90.00
_cell.angle_gamma   90.00
#
_symmetry.space_group_name_H-M   'P 1'
#
loop_
_entity.id
_entity.type
_entity.pdbx_description
1 polymer ?
#
loop_
_entity_poly.entity_id
_entity_poly.type
_entity_poly.pdbx_seq_one_letter_code
_entity_poly.pdbx_strand_id
1 'polypeptide(L)'
;MVKSLGFLARRAPPAVHLFVVLLALAPAYHGVDLSQCIAPLGMESGAILDTDINASSSFDTGNVGPHLARLKSENLGGAWCPKNQITKEAREWLEIDLHTIHLITATATQGRFGNGVGVEFAEYYLLEYWRPRLGKWVRYRDIKGEEVIPGNTNTYLESKRELEPPLWASKIRFLPYSYHRRTVCMRVELYGCYWSDGVVSYSMPQGDKRGNGWEFFDATYDGHWDGELRRGLGQLTDGRTGPDNFKMYYEKQNDRAQGWVGWRNDSRGQPVEIKFEFDKVREFSAVHIYCNNEFTRGVQNIIGMRLQK
;
A
#
# COMPACT_ATOMS: atom_id res chain seq x y z
N MET A 1 7.58 -18.01 13.47
CA MET A 1 6.63 -17.36 12.52
C MET A 1 6.48 -15.92 12.95
N VAL A 2 6.53 -14.99 12.01
CA VAL A 2 6.47 -13.54 12.23
C VAL A 2 5.39 -12.95 11.31
N LYS A 3 4.54 -12.05 11.82
CA LYS A 3 3.54 -11.38 10.98
C LYS A 3 3.93 -9.95 10.67
N SER A 4 4.27 -9.15 11.67
CA SER A 4 4.53 -7.73 11.52
C SER A 4 5.73 -7.31 12.35
N LEU A 5 6.49 -6.36 11.84
CA LEU A 5 7.54 -5.64 12.54
C LEU A 5 7.22 -4.15 12.53
N GLY A 6 7.23 -3.56 13.73
CA GLY A 6 7.09 -2.12 13.94
C GLY A 6 8.39 -1.53 14.48
N PHE A 7 8.77 -0.35 13.97
CA PHE A 7 9.99 0.35 14.39
C PHE A 7 9.64 1.65 15.08
N LEU A 8 9.95 1.75 16.38
CA LEU A 8 9.85 3.02 17.08
C LEU A 8 11.17 3.76 16.95
N ALA A 9 11.18 4.81 16.14
CA ALA A 9 12.37 5.63 15.94
C ALA A 9 12.06 7.12 15.86
N ARG A 10 12.99 7.94 16.34
CA ARG A 10 12.95 9.40 16.20
C ARG A 10 13.98 9.87 15.17
N ARG A 11 13.75 11.04 14.57
CA ARG A 11 14.77 11.74 13.79
C ARG A 11 15.92 12.09 14.73
N ALA A 12 17.15 11.73 14.37
CA ALA A 12 18.33 12.19 15.08
C ALA A 12 18.34 13.73 15.05
N PRO A 13 18.42 14.41 16.20
CA PRO A 13 18.46 15.87 16.22
C PRO A 13 19.74 16.37 15.52
N PRO A 14 19.70 17.49 14.80
CA PRO A 14 20.93 18.21 14.46
C PRO A 14 21.62 18.58 15.77
N ALA A 15 22.95 18.46 15.83
CA ALA A 15 23.73 18.71 17.04
C ALA A 15 23.55 20.17 17.52
N VAL A 16 22.54 20.40 18.36
CA VAL A 16 22.29 21.65 19.06
C VAL A 16 21.87 21.28 20.47
N HIS A 17 22.77 21.51 21.43
CA HIS A 17 22.48 21.33 22.84
C HIS A 17 21.48 22.39 23.30
N LEU A 18 20.24 21.98 23.55
CA LEU A 18 19.28 22.75 24.34
C LEU A 18 18.59 21.82 25.33
N PHE A 19 18.87 22.01 26.62
CA PHE A 19 18.22 21.29 27.71
C PHE A 19 16.81 21.86 27.89
N VAL A 20 15.79 21.10 27.49
CA VAL A 20 14.39 21.35 27.84
C VAL A 20 13.92 20.20 28.71
N VAL A 21 13.53 20.52 29.95
CA VAL A 21 12.88 19.58 30.86
C VAL A 21 11.49 19.27 30.31
N LEU A 22 11.33 18.10 29.69
CA LEU A 22 10.04 17.59 29.24
C LEU A 22 9.44 16.69 30.33
N LEU A 23 8.26 17.06 30.83
CA LEU A 23 7.39 16.13 31.55
C LEU A 23 7.14 14.91 30.66
N ALA A 24 7.53 13.73 31.15
CA ALA A 24 7.37 12.48 30.44
C ALA A 24 5.88 12.06 30.44
N LEU A 25 5.15 12.46 29.39
CA LEU A 25 4.02 11.66 28.92
C LEU A 25 4.62 10.44 28.23
N ALA A 26 4.32 9.24 28.75
CA ALA A 26 4.70 7.99 28.10
C ALA A 26 4.22 8.03 26.64
N PRO A 27 5.10 7.81 25.64
CA PRO A 27 4.65 7.76 24.26
C PRO A 27 3.72 6.56 24.12
N ALA A 28 2.47 6.81 23.76
CA ALA A 28 1.55 5.78 23.36
C ALA A 28 2.15 4.98 22.19
N TYR A 29 2.04 3.66 22.28
CA TYR A 29 2.46 2.68 21.29
C TYR A 29 1.98 3.03 19.88
N HIS A 30 2.85 3.02 18.88
CA HIS A 30 2.42 3.09 17.48
C HIS A 30 3.29 2.14 16.64
N GLY A 31 2.88 0.87 16.57
CA GLY A 31 2.95 0.19 15.28
C GLY A 31 1.95 0.86 14.33
N VAL A 32 2.04 0.60 13.04
CA VAL A 32 1.12 1.15 12.03
C VAL A 32 -0.31 0.74 12.36
N ASP A 33 -1.10 1.63 12.97
CA ASP A 33 -2.52 1.42 13.20
C ASP A 33 -3.29 1.83 11.95
N LEU A 34 -3.65 0.82 11.15
CA LEU A 34 -4.40 1.02 9.91
C LEU A 34 -5.73 1.76 10.15
N SER A 35 -6.34 1.64 11.33
CA SER A 35 -7.60 2.32 11.65
C SER A 35 -7.46 3.84 11.75
N GLN A 36 -6.25 4.32 12.05
CA GLN A 36 -5.92 5.75 12.10
C GLN A 36 -5.41 6.27 10.75
N CYS A 37 -5.18 5.39 9.77
CA CYS A 37 -4.59 5.70 8.47
C CYS A 37 -5.65 5.72 7.36
N ILE A 38 -6.74 6.48 7.55
CA ILE A 38 -7.93 6.47 6.66
C ILE A 38 -8.35 7.87 6.18
N ALA A 39 -7.52 8.89 6.42
CA ALA A 39 -7.81 10.27 6.05
C ALA A 39 -7.63 10.51 4.55
N PRO A 40 -8.41 11.41 3.91
CA PRO A 40 -8.18 11.79 2.52
C PRO A 40 -6.81 12.46 2.37
N LEU A 41 -6.07 12.12 1.31
CA LEU A 41 -4.71 12.62 1.08
C LEU A 41 -4.68 13.96 0.34
N GLY A 42 -5.78 14.34 -0.31
CA GLY A 42 -6.00 15.74 -0.67
C GLY A 42 -6.33 16.01 -2.12
N MET A 43 -6.91 15.06 -2.85
CA MET A 43 -7.45 15.33 -4.17
C MET A 43 -8.63 16.30 -4.05
N GLU A 44 -9.64 16.00 -3.22
CA GLU A 44 -10.81 16.85 -3.01
C GLU A 44 -10.44 18.18 -2.35
N SER A 45 -9.57 18.15 -1.34
CA SER A 45 -9.23 19.35 -0.54
C SER A 45 -8.27 20.32 -1.24
N GLY A 46 -7.60 19.89 -2.31
CA GLY A 46 -6.57 20.69 -2.98
C GLY A 46 -5.18 20.63 -2.34
N ALA A 47 -4.98 19.82 -1.30
CA ALA A 47 -3.66 19.68 -0.68
C ALA A 47 -2.64 18.99 -1.60
N ILE A 48 -3.10 18.10 -2.49
CA ILE A 48 -2.32 17.65 -3.66
C ILE A 48 -2.49 18.72 -4.73
N LEU A 49 -1.39 19.29 -5.23
CA LEU A 49 -1.45 20.43 -6.17
C LEU A 49 -1.73 19.97 -7.60
N ASP A 50 -2.24 20.87 -8.44
CA ASP A 50 -2.51 20.55 -9.86
C ASP A 50 -1.25 20.09 -10.61
N THR A 51 -0.08 20.62 -10.23
CA THR A 51 1.23 20.23 -10.80
C THR A 51 1.63 18.79 -10.48
N ASP A 52 1.00 18.20 -9.46
CA ASP A 52 1.26 16.84 -8.99
C ASP A 52 0.29 15.82 -9.61
N ILE A 53 -0.62 16.27 -10.48
CA ILE A 53 -1.61 15.42 -11.14
C ILE A 53 -1.35 15.44 -12.64
N ASN A 54 -0.97 14.29 -13.20
CA ASN A 54 -0.66 14.13 -14.61
C ASN A 54 -1.49 13.00 -15.23
N ALA A 55 -1.52 12.90 -16.56
CA ALA A 55 -2.20 11.81 -17.24
C ALA A 55 -1.50 11.40 -18.53
N SER A 56 -1.80 10.19 -19.01
CA SER A 56 -1.37 9.70 -20.32
C SER A 56 -1.86 10.59 -21.47
N SER A 57 -3.10 11.07 -21.36
CA SER A 57 -3.75 11.94 -22.32
C SER A 57 -4.96 12.63 -21.71
N SER A 58 -5.53 13.59 -22.42
CA SER A 58 -6.86 14.15 -22.13
C SER A 58 -7.57 14.44 -23.45
N PHE A 59 -8.88 14.23 -23.49
CA PHE A 59 -9.69 14.56 -24.66
C PHE A 59 -9.59 16.05 -25.01
N ASP A 60 -9.69 16.89 -23.97
CA ASP A 60 -9.38 18.31 -24.01
C ASP A 60 -8.71 18.68 -22.67
N THR A 61 -7.44 19.07 -22.72
CA THR A 61 -6.66 19.40 -21.52
C THR A 61 -7.25 20.58 -20.74
N GLY A 62 -7.90 21.53 -21.42
CA GLY A 62 -8.49 22.70 -20.77
C GLY A 62 -9.79 22.40 -20.04
N ASN A 63 -10.60 21.49 -20.57
CA ASN A 63 -11.95 21.23 -20.04
C ASN A 63 -12.08 19.91 -19.28
N VAL A 64 -11.26 18.90 -19.57
CA VAL A 64 -11.30 17.56 -18.95
C VAL A 64 -9.89 17.01 -18.68
N GLY A 65 -9.00 17.91 -18.29
CA GLY A 65 -7.60 17.61 -17.95
C GLY A 65 -7.44 16.89 -16.59
N PRO A 66 -6.22 16.41 -16.29
CA PRO A 66 -5.92 15.65 -15.07
C PRO A 66 -6.22 16.42 -13.77
N HIS A 67 -5.97 17.73 -13.74
CA HIS A 67 -6.25 18.60 -12.59
C HIS A 67 -7.74 18.68 -12.20
N LEU A 68 -8.64 18.28 -13.11
CA LEU A 68 -10.10 18.21 -12.88
C LEU A 68 -10.55 16.84 -12.37
N ALA A 69 -9.64 15.90 -12.15
CA ALA A 69 -9.93 14.56 -11.62
C ALA A 69 -10.19 14.54 -10.11
N ARG A 70 -10.43 15.68 -9.46
CA ARG A 70 -10.61 15.75 -8.01
C ARG A 70 -12.01 15.26 -7.63
N LEU A 71 -12.10 14.36 -6.65
CA LEU A 71 -13.39 13.87 -6.14
C LEU A 71 -14.31 15.03 -5.76
N LYS A 72 -15.61 14.91 -6.03
CA LYS A 72 -16.66 15.91 -5.74
C LYS A 72 -16.44 17.31 -6.34
N SER A 73 -15.42 17.51 -7.17
CA SER A 73 -15.27 18.73 -7.96
C SER A 73 -16.10 18.66 -9.23
N GLU A 74 -16.69 19.78 -9.64
CA GLU A 74 -17.38 19.95 -10.93
C GLU A 74 -16.83 21.13 -11.73
N ASN A 75 -15.58 21.53 -11.46
CA ASN A 75 -14.94 22.61 -12.19
C ASN A 75 -14.82 22.27 -13.69
N LEU A 76 -15.17 23.23 -14.55
CA LEU A 76 -15.12 23.09 -16.01
C LEU A 76 -15.89 21.84 -16.49
N GLY A 77 -15.27 20.94 -17.24
CA GLY A 77 -15.90 19.70 -17.69
C GLY A 77 -16.14 18.68 -16.58
N GLY A 78 -15.62 18.93 -15.37
CA GLY A 78 -16.02 18.26 -14.14
C GLY A 78 -15.43 16.86 -13.91
N ALA A 79 -14.42 16.46 -14.67
CA ALA A 79 -13.63 15.23 -14.47
C ALA A 79 -12.39 15.24 -15.37
N TRP A 80 -11.48 14.28 -15.17
CA TRP A 80 -10.51 13.91 -16.21
C TRP A 80 -11.14 12.91 -17.17
N CYS A 81 -10.98 13.13 -18.47
CA CYS A 81 -11.42 12.21 -19.52
C CYS A 81 -10.23 11.91 -20.45
N PRO A 82 -9.77 10.64 -20.53
CA PRO A 82 -8.74 10.25 -21.49
C PRO A 82 -9.14 10.54 -22.94
N LYS A 83 -8.16 10.81 -23.79
CA LYS A 83 -8.39 11.07 -25.23
C LYS A 83 -8.92 9.82 -25.95
N ASN A 84 -8.34 8.68 -25.62
CA ASN A 84 -8.68 7.41 -26.26
C ASN A 84 -9.79 6.69 -25.48
N GLN A 85 -10.63 5.97 -26.21
CA GLN A 85 -11.62 5.09 -25.58
C GLN A 85 -10.92 3.96 -24.82
N ILE A 86 -11.48 3.63 -23.67
CA ILE A 86 -10.94 2.65 -22.74
C ILE A 86 -11.33 1.23 -23.15
N THR A 87 -10.38 0.33 -23.00
CA THR A 87 -10.48 -1.09 -23.31
C THR A 87 -9.78 -1.90 -22.22
N LYS A 88 -9.79 -3.24 -22.33
CA LYS A 88 -9.15 -4.14 -21.37
C LYS A 88 -7.63 -4.02 -21.30
N GLU A 89 -7.00 -3.41 -22.30
CA GLU A 89 -5.55 -3.20 -22.34
C GLU A 89 -5.08 -2.09 -21.37
N ALA A 90 -6.01 -1.31 -20.79
CA ALA A 90 -5.75 -0.31 -19.73
C ALA A 90 -4.52 0.58 -19.99
N ARG A 91 -4.46 1.21 -21.16
CA ARG A 91 -3.30 2.03 -21.60
C ARG A 91 -3.33 3.47 -21.10
N GLU A 92 -4.51 3.99 -20.80
CA GLU A 92 -4.67 5.34 -20.27
C GLU A 92 -4.50 5.31 -18.75
N TRP A 93 -3.96 6.38 -18.19
CA TRP A 93 -3.70 6.50 -16.76
C TRP A 93 -3.78 7.95 -16.29
N LEU A 94 -4.20 8.13 -15.04
CA LEU A 94 -4.09 9.36 -14.26
C LEU A 94 -3.10 9.11 -13.13
N GLU A 95 -2.01 9.86 -13.12
CA GLU A 95 -0.93 9.79 -12.14
C GLU A 95 -1.08 10.89 -11.10
N ILE A 96 -0.83 10.52 -9.85
CA ILE A 96 -0.77 11.41 -8.69
C ILE A 96 0.61 11.23 -8.05
N ASP A 97 1.35 12.32 -7.92
CA ASP A 97 2.61 12.39 -7.17
C ASP A 97 2.34 12.87 -5.74
N LEU A 98 2.70 12.04 -4.76
CA LEU A 98 2.58 12.38 -3.34
C LEU A 98 3.89 12.91 -2.76
N HIS A 99 4.97 12.94 -3.57
CA HIS A 99 6.36 13.32 -3.26
C HIS A 99 7.06 12.45 -2.21
N THR A 100 6.35 12.04 -1.17
CA THR A 100 6.82 11.17 -0.08
C THR A 100 6.01 9.88 -0.04
N ILE A 101 6.59 8.84 0.56
CA ILE A 101 5.91 7.56 0.70
C ILE A 101 4.75 7.72 1.68
N HIS A 102 3.56 7.35 1.22
CA HIS A 102 2.36 7.21 2.02
C HIS A 102 1.96 5.75 2.07
N LEU A 103 1.30 5.38 3.17
CA LEU A 103 0.52 4.15 3.24
C LEU A 103 -0.89 4.46 2.76
N ILE A 104 -1.28 3.88 1.64
CA ILE A 104 -2.59 4.07 1.02
C ILE A 104 -3.46 2.86 1.37
N THR A 105 -4.57 3.11 2.04
CA THR A 105 -5.48 2.10 2.60
C THR A 105 -6.79 2.00 1.83
N ALA A 106 -7.18 3.04 1.09
CA ALA A 106 -8.34 3.00 0.22
C ALA A 106 -8.22 4.01 -0.93
N THR A 107 -9.03 3.79 -1.96
CA THR A 107 -9.24 4.73 -3.07
C THR A 107 -10.73 5.01 -3.20
N ALA A 108 -11.10 6.20 -3.65
CA ALA A 108 -12.47 6.46 -4.13
C ALA A 108 -12.44 6.94 -5.57
N THR A 109 -13.46 6.56 -6.32
CA THR A 109 -13.67 6.99 -7.70
C THR A 109 -15.08 7.56 -7.86
N GLN A 110 -15.27 8.48 -8.80
CA GLN A 110 -16.56 9.07 -9.16
C GLN A 110 -16.56 9.36 -10.67
N GLY A 111 -17.72 9.25 -11.31
CA GLY A 111 -17.87 9.60 -12.71
C GLY A 111 -17.95 11.10 -12.96
N ARG A 112 -18.20 11.49 -14.21
CA ARG A 112 -18.46 12.88 -14.61
C ARG A 112 -19.97 13.13 -14.55
N PHE A 113 -20.45 13.81 -13.51
CA PHE A 113 -21.86 14.18 -13.40
C PHE A 113 -22.20 15.37 -14.30
N GLY A 114 -21.39 16.44 -14.26
CA GLY A 114 -21.54 17.61 -15.11
C GLY A 114 -22.96 18.19 -15.08
N ASN A 115 -23.49 18.46 -13.88
CA ASN A 115 -24.88 18.90 -13.66
C ASN A 115 -25.96 18.02 -14.33
N GLY A 116 -25.73 16.70 -14.40
CA GLY A 116 -26.67 15.73 -14.97
C GLY A 116 -26.58 15.55 -16.49
N VAL A 117 -25.70 16.30 -17.16
CA VAL A 117 -25.43 16.15 -18.60
C VAL A 117 -24.37 15.06 -18.84
N GLY A 118 -23.50 14.82 -17.86
CA GLY A 118 -22.47 13.80 -17.94
C GLY A 118 -23.01 12.40 -17.75
N VAL A 119 -22.51 11.48 -18.58
CA VAL A 119 -22.91 10.07 -18.62
C VAL A 119 -21.71 9.12 -18.51
N GLU A 120 -20.49 9.67 -18.42
CA GLU A 120 -19.24 8.93 -18.45
C GLU A 120 -18.73 8.62 -17.04
N PHE A 121 -18.39 7.36 -16.80
CA PHE A 121 -17.78 6.88 -15.57
C PHE A 121 -16.98 5.61 -15.85
N ALA A 122 -16.03 5.28 -14.96
CA ALA A 122 -15.26 4.04 -15.04
C ALA A 122 -15.91 2.95 -14.19
N GLU A 123 -16.36 1.87 -14.83
CA GLU A 123 -16.94 0.70 -14.15
C GLU A 123 -15.90 -0.13 -13.39
N TYR A 124 -14.66 -0.08 -13.86
CA TYR A 124 -13.53 -0.78 -13.29
C TYR A 124 -12.27 0.05 -13.49
N TYR A 125 -11.26 -0.22 -12.67
CA TYR A 125 -9.95 0.37 -12.81
C TYR A 125 -8.88 -0.58 -12.27
N LEU A 126 -7.64 -0.35 -12.69
CA LEU A 126 -6.44 -0.95 -12.11
C LEU A 126 -5.66 0.14 -11.38
N LEU A 127 -4.78 -0.27 -10.48
CA LEU A 127 -3.80 0.63 -9.87
C LEU A 127 -2.39 0.19 -10.24
N GLU A 128 -1.54 1.16 -10.59
CA GLU A 128 -0.09 1.00 -10.53
C GLU A 128 0.47 1.94 -9.48
N TYR A 129 1.50 1.51 -8.77
CA TYR A 129 2.18 2.35 -7.80
C TYR A 129 3.69 2.28 -7.99
N TRP A 130 4.35 3.33 -7.51
CA TRP A 130 5.79 3.47 -7.58
C TRP A 130 6.32 4.02 -6.26
N ARG A 131 7.50 3.56 -5.87
CA ARG A 131 8.34 4.19 -4.85
C ARG A 131 9.81 4.04 -5.22
N PRO A 132 10.71 4.91 -4.70
CA PRO A 132 12.10 4.96 -5.12
C PRO A 132 12.84 3.62 -5.08
N ARG A 133 12.62 2.81 -4.03
CA ARG A 133 13.33 1.54 -3.85
C ARG A 133 12.88 0.43 -4.81
N LEU A 134 11.62 0.46 -5.27
CA LEU A 134 11.14 -0.45 -6.31
C LEU A 134 11.79 -0.14 -7.67
N GLY A 135 11.97 1.15 -7.99
CA GLY A 135 12.57 1.60 -9.26
C GLY A 135 11.73 1.30 -10.50
N LYS A 136 10.50 0.80 -10.35
CA LYS A 136 9.57 0.45 -11.43
C LYS A 136 8.13 0.62 -10.94
N TRP A 137 7.22 0.80 -11.90
CA TRP A 137 5.79 0.71 -11.63
C TRP A 137 5.41 -0.74 -11.35
N VAL A 138 4.60 -0.95 -10.32
CA VAL A 138 4.09 -2.27 -9.92
C VAL A 138 2.57 -2.23 -9.96
N ARG A 139 1.97 -3.26 -10.56
CA ARG A 139 0.52 -3.44 -10.59
C ARG A 139 0.04 -3.89 -9.22
N TYR A 140 -0.94 -3.21 -8.67
CA TYR A 140 -1.59 -3.62 -7.44
C TYR A 140 -2.39 -4.91 -7.66
N ARG A 141 -2.31 -5.80 -6.67
CA ARG A 141 -3.10 -7.03 -6.58
C ARG A 141 -3.66 -7.12 -5.18
N ASP A 142 -4.93 -7.46 -5.08
CA ASP A 142 -5.52 -7.76 -3.79
C ASP A 142 -4.99 -9.09 -3.22
N ILE A 143 -5.47 -9.42 -2.03
CA ILE A 143 -5.09 -10.63 -1.31
C ILE A 143 -5.43 -11.95 -2.03
N LYS A 144 -6.37 -11.90 -2.99
CA LYS A 144 -6.77 -13.02 -3.86
C LYS A 144 -5.93 -13.06 -5.13
N GLY A 145 -5.14 -12.03 -5.39
CA GLY A 145 -4.32 -11.87 -6.58
C GLY A 145 -5.04 -11.15 -7.73
N GLU A 146 -6.21 -10.57 -7.48
CA GLU A 146 -7.01 -9.85 -8.48
C GLU A 146 -6.49 -8.43 -8.68
N GLU A 147 -6.39 -8.00 -9.95
CA GLU A 147 -5.94 -6.65 -10.33
C GLU A 147 -7.10 -5.70 -10.63
N VAL A 148 -8.25 -6.24 -11.06
CA VAL A 148 -9.40 -5.46 -11.52
C VAL A 148 -10.24 -5.03 -10.33
N ILE A 149 -10.23 -3.73 -10.05
CA ILE A 149 -10.99 -3.14 -8.95
C ILE A 149 -12.34 -2.60 -9.47
N PRO A 150 -13.48 -2.98 -8.89
CA PRO A 150 -14.77 -2.41 -9.26
C PRO A 150 -14.85 -0.90 -8.93
N GLY A 151 -15.23 -0.10 -9.92
CA GLY A 151 -15.39 1.35 -9.85
C GLY A 151 -16.84 1.77 -9.63
N ASN A 152 -17.33 2.69 -10.47
CA ASN A 152 -18.64 3.32 -10.37
C ASN A 152 -19.72 2.57 -11.15
N THR A 153 -20.97 2.73 -10.71
CA THR A 153 -22.18 2.26 -11.42
C THR A 153 -23.03 3.42 -11.97
N ASN A 154 -22.65 4.66 -11.66
CA ASN A 154 -23.28 5.88 -12.14
C ASN A 154 -22.28 7.05 -12.12
N THR A 155 -22.71 8.25 -12.48
CA THR A 155 -21.85 9.42 -12.64
C THR A 155 -21.66 10.27 -11.38
N TYR A 156 -22.44 10.06 -10.32
CA TYR A 156 -22.54 10.99 -9.19
C TYR A 156 -22.26 10.37 -7.81
N LEU A 157 -22.43 9.06 -7.61
CA LEU A 157 -22.07 8.41 -6.36
C LEU A 157 -20.58 8.10 -6.33
N GLU A 158 -19.92 8.43 -5.22
CA GLU A 158 -18.58 7.95 -4.94
C GLU A 158 -18.58 6.43 -4.74
N SER A 159 -17.55 5.77 -5.27
CA SER A 159 -17.29 4.34 -5.07
C SER A 159 -15.97 4.21 -4.34
N LYS A 160 -16.04 4.02 -3.02
CA LYS A 160 -14.87 3.81 -2.17
C LYS A 160 -14.51 2.32 -2.13
N ARG A 161 -13.23 2.00 -2.27
CA ARG A 161 -12.66 0.66 -2.23
C ARG A 161 -11.48 0.62 -1.28
N GLU A 162 -11.59 -0.24 -0.27
CA GLU A 162 -10.46 -0.55 0.61
C GLU A 162 -9.45 -1.41 -0.13
N LEU A 163 -8.17 -1.15 0.14
CA LEU A 163 -7.05 -1.88 -0.42
C LEU A 163 -6.57 -2.90 0.61
N GLU A 164 -6.66 -4.16 0.25
CA GLU A 164 -6.23 -5.29 1.05
C GLU A 164 -5.31 -6.18 0.20
N PRO A 165 -3.98 -6.11 0.40
CA PRO A 165 -3.26 -5.32 1.40
C PRO A 165 -3.21 -3.80 1.10
N PRO A 166 -2.90 -2.94 2.10
CA PRO A 166 -2.59 -1.54 1.81
C PRO A 166 -1.28 -1.44 1.01
N LEU A 167 -1.07 -0.31 0.31
CA LEU A 167 0.11 -0.12 -0.56
C LEU A 167 1.00 1.05 -0.10
N TRP A 168 2.31 0.89 -0.27
CA TRP A 168 3.29 1.95 -0.02
C TRP A 168 3.71 2.60 -1.33
N ALA A 169 3.35 3.86 -1.50
CA ALA A 169 3.59 4.60 -2.73
C ALA A 169 4.01 6.04 -2.48
N SER A 170 4.93 6.53 -3.30
CA SER A 170 5.13 7.98 -3.48
C SER A 170 4.45 8.48 -4.75
N LYS A 171 4.13 7.60 -5.70
CA LYS A 171 3.30 7.91 -6.87
C LYS A 171 2.31 6.79 -7.12
N ILE A 172 1.11 7.13 -7.58
CA ILE A 172 0.06 6.17 -7.92
C ILE A 172 -0.61 6.54 -9.22
N ARG A 173 -0.98 5.53 -10.01
CA ARG A 173 -1.76 5.67 -11.23
C ARG A 173 -3.09 4.95 -11.12
N PHE A 174 -4.15 5.65 -11.50
CA PHE A 174 -5.45 5.06 -11.80
C PHE A 174 -5.53 4.76 -13.28
N LEU A 175 -5.73 3.49 -13.63
CA LEU A 175 -5.86 3.05 -15.01
C LEU A 175 -7.31 2.63 -15.24
N PRO A 176 -8.15 3.43 -15.92
CA PRO A 176 -9.49 3.00 -16.24
C PRO A 176 -9.47 1.69 -17.06
N TYR A 177 -10.39 0.79 -16.73
CA TYR A 177 -10.52 -0.52 -17.36
C TYR A 177 -11.97 -0.73 -17.81
N SER A 178 -12.16 -1.33 -18.98
CA SER A 178 -13.49 -1.75 -19.42
C SER A 178 -13.42 -2.98 -20.33
N TYR A 179 -14.37 -3.90 -20.12
CA TYR A 179 -14.52 -5.10 -20.96
C TYR A 179 -15.03 -4.76 -22.37
N HIS A 180 -15.67 -3.61 -22.54
CA HIS A 180 -16.15 -3.12 -23.82
C HIS A 180 -15.57 -1.73 -24.11
N ARG A 181 -15.25 -1.44 -25.36
CA ARG A 181 -14.68 -0.15 -25.74
C ARG A 181 -15.67 0.98 -25.45
N ARG A 182 -15.30 1.92 -24.58
CA ARG A 182 -16.16 3.06 -24.21
C ARG A 182 -15.38 4.29 -23.80
N THR A 183 -16.01 5.45 -23.88
CA THR A 183 -15.51 6.67 -23.26
C THR A 183 -15.77 6.60 -21.75
N VAL A 184 -14.78 7.01 -20.97
CA VAL A 184 -14.91 7.12 -19.51
C VAL A 184 -14.35 8.45 -19.07
N CYS A 185 -14.78 8.90 -17.90
CA CYS A 185 -14.17 10.00 -17.18
C CYS A 185 -14.07 9.60 -15.71
N MET A 186 -13.07 10.12 -15.01
CA MET A 186 -12.83 9.79 -13.61
C MET A 186 -12.55 11.05 -12.80
N ARG A 187 -13.11 11.05 -11.59
CA ARG A 187 -12.64 11.79 -10.43
C ARG A 187 -12.19 10.79 -9.39
N VAL A 188 -11.17 11.11 -8.61
CA VAL A 188 -10.52 10.19 -7.68
C VAL A 188 -10.14 10.86 -6.36
N GLU A 189 -10.02 10.06 -5.31
CA GLU A 189 -9.41 10.39 -4.02
C GLU A 189 -8.58 9.21 -3.51
N LEU A 190 -7.54 9.51 -2.74
CA LEU A 190 -6.72 8.54 -2.03
C LEU A 190 -6.96 8.70 -0.53
N TYR A 191 -7.03 7.58 0.20
CA TYR A 191 -7.12 7.58 1.65
C TYR A 191 -5.91 6.86 2.24
N GLY A 192 -5.37 7.41 3.32
CA GLY A 192 -4.16 6.88 3.92
C GLY A 192 -3.56 7.80 4.96
N CYS A 193 -2.24 7.69 5.12
CA CYS A 193 -1.44 8.52 6.00
C CYS A 193 0.03 8.53 5.54
N TYR A 194 0.80 9.49 6.05
CA TYR A 194 2.23 9.54 5.84
C TYR A 194 2.94 8.31 6.43
N TRP A 195 3.90 7.74 5.71
CA TRP A 195 4.67 6.59 6.20
C TRP A 195 5.76 7.00 7.19
N SER A 196 5.43 6.98 8.49
CA SER A 196 6.30 7.44 9.58
C SER A 196 7.38 6.42 10.00
N ASP A 197 7.06 5.11 9.93
CA ASP A 197 7.98 4.00 10.25
C ASP A 197 9.29 4.09 9.45
N GLY A 198 9.21 4.59 8.21
CA GLY A 198 10.38 4.91 7.40
C GLY A 198 11.11 3.71 6.82
N VAL A 199 10.61 2.49 7.00
CA VAL A 199 11.12 1.31 6.30
C VAL A 199 10.87 1.50 4.79
N VAL A 200 11.92 1.46 3.97
CA VAL A 200 11.79 1.60 2.51
C VAL A 200 11.85 0.26 1.78
N SER A 201 12.53 -0.72 2.39
CA SER A 201 12.50 -2.12 1.97
C SER A 201 13.05 -3.01 3.08
N TYR A 202 12.71 -4.29 3.03
CA TYR A 202 13.47 -5.32 3.74
C TYR A 202 13.94 -6.42 2.80
N SER A 203 15.05 -7.07 3.16
CA SER A 203 15.53 -8.28 2.50
C SER A 203 15.64 -9.44 3.48
N MET A 204 15.20 -10.61 3.04
CA MET A 204 15.22 -11.83 3.83
C MET A 204 15.09 -13.06 2.92
N PRO A 205 15.46 -14.26 3.40
CA PRO A 205 15.04 -15.49 2.77
C PRO A 205 13.52 -15.56 2.69
N GLN A 206 12.99 -16.07 1.57
CA GLN A 206 11.56 -16.37 1.49
C GLN A 206 11.16 -17.35 2.60
N GLY A 207 9.91 -17.25 3.04
CA GLY A 207 9.33 -18.21 3.98
C GLY A 207 9.32 -19.63 3.42
N ASP A 208 9.04 -20.59 4.29
CA ASP A 208 9.12 -22.02 3.97
C ASP A 208 7.71 -22.64 3.92
N LYS A 209 7.58 -23.74 3.18
CA LYS A 209 6.39 -24.60 3.23
C LYS A 209 6.50 -25.61 4.37
N ARG A 210 5.36 -25.96 4.96
CA ARG A 210 5.24 -27.06 5.93
C ARG A 210 4.26 -28.10 5.40
N GLY A 211 4.79 -29.26 4.99
CA GLY A 211 3.98 -30.32 4.39
C GLY A 211 3.30 -29.88 3.09
N ASN A 212 2.19 -30.53 2.72
CA ASN A 212 1.55 -30.36 1.41
C ASN A 212 0.50 -29.24 1.34
N GLY A 213 0.33 -28.40 2.37
CA GLY A 213 -0.78 -27.44 2.40
C GLY A 213 -0.59 -26.14 3.19
N TRP A 214 0.59 -25.91 3.78
CA TRP A 214 0.84 -24.72 4.59
C TRP A 214 2.02 -23.94 4.02
N GLU A 215 1.75 -22.81 3.38
CA GLU A 215 2.76 -21.94 2.77
C GLU A 215 2.91 -20.68 3.63
N PHE A 216 4.06 -20.50 4.29
CA PHE A 216 4.32 -19.34 5.16
C PHE A 216 5.15 -18.29 4.45
N PHE A 217 4.83 -18.04 3.18
CA PHE A 217 5.54 -17.10 2.33
C PHE A 217 5.15 -15.66 2.63
N ASP A 218 6.04 -14.75 2.26
CA ASP A 218 5.68 -13.36 2.11
C ASP A 218 4.88 -13.15 0.81
N ALA A 219 3.58 -13.38 0.86
CA ALA A 219 2.72 -13.47 -0.31
C ALA A 219 2.36 -12.11 -0.95
N THR A 220 2.48 -11.02 -0.18
CA THR A 220 2.24 -9.66 -0.66
C THR A 220 3.54 -8.92 -0.98
N TYR A 221 4.68 -9.62 -0.97
CA TYR A 221 5.97 -8.99 -1.22
C TYR A 221 6.03 -8.43 -2.64
N ASP A 222 6.22 -7.12 -2.75
CA ASP A 222 6.16 -6.39 -4.03
C ASP A 222 7.52 -6.16 -4.70
N GLY A 223 8.59 -6.65 -4.06
CA GLY A 223 9.96 -6.48 -4.51
C GLY A 223 10.38 -7.50 -5.56
N HIS A 224 11.68 -7.78 -5.58
CA HIS A 224 12.28 -8.81 -6.41
C HIS A 224 12.55 -10.07 -5.59
N TRP A 225 12.37 -11.23 -6.23
CA TRP A 225 12.67 -12.52 -5.65
C TRP A 225 13.62 -13.30 -6.58
N ASP A 226 14.86 -13.43 -6.15
CA ASP A 226 15.91 -14.25 -6.78
C ASP A 226 16.76 -14.89 -5.68
N GLY A 227 16.32 -16.09 -5.25
CA GLY A 227 16.80 -16.76 -4.04
C GLY A 227 16.30 -16.11 -2.74
N GLU A 228 16.47 -14.80 -2.61
CA GLU A 228 16.01 -13.99 -1.47
C GLU A 228 15.08 -12.86 -1.92
N LEU A 229 14.26 -12.39 -0.99
CA LEU A 229 13.41 -11.22 -1.16
C LEU A 229 14.26 -9.96 -1.02
N ARG A 230 14.16 -9.03 -1.98
CA ARG A 230 14.93 -7.77 -1.99
C ARG A 230 14.13 -6.59 -2.55
N ARG A 231 14.45 -5.39 -2.06
CA ARG A 231 13.96 -4.07 -2.55
C ARG A 231 12.45 -3.81 -2.38
N GLY A 232 11.72 -4.73 -1.77
CA GLY A 232 10.28 -4.66 -1.56
C GLY A 232 9.87 -4.48 -0.11
N LEU A 233 8.56 -4.36 0.05
CA LEU A 233 7.80 -4.41 1.28
C LEU A 233 6.70 -5.47 1.11
N GLY A 234 6.05 -5.86 2.19
CA GLY A 234 5.08 -6.95 2.19
C GLY A 234 4.48 -7.15 3.57
N GLN A 235 4.13 -8.38 3.92
CA GLN A 235 3.37 -8.68 5.13
C GLN A 235 4.08 -8.23 6.41
N LEU A 236 5.42 -8.21 6.44
CA LEU A 236 6.15 -7.80 7.64
C LEU A 236 5.98 -6.33 8.00
N THR A 237 5.43 -5.50 7.11
CA THR A 237 5.25 -4.06 7.35
C THR A 237 3.81 -3.60 7.18
N ASP A 238 2.87 -4.49 6.82
CA ASP A 238 1.49 -4.16 6.43
C ASP A 238 0.58 -3.66 7.58
N GLY A 239 1.12 -3.55 8.80
CA GLY A 239 0.38 -3.11 9.99
C GLY A 239 -0.59 -4.16 10.54
N ARG A 240 -0.67 -5.35 9.96
CA ARG A 240 -1.61 -6.40 10.38
C ARG A 240 -0.95 -7.38 11.34
N THR A 241 -1.73 -7.87 12.30
CA THR A 241 -1.31 -8.94 13.21
C THR A 241 -1.90 -10.27 12.78
N GLY A 242 -1.18 -11.36 13.05
CA GLY A 242 -1.63 -12.71 12.74
C GLY A 242 -2.56 -13.23 13.85
N PRO A 243 -3.37 -14.26 13.57
CA PRO A 243 -4.23 -14.87 14.58
C PRO A 243 -3.40 -15.81 15.47
N ASP A 244 -3.91 -16.12 16.66
CA ASP A 244 -3.27 -17.08 17.57
C ASP A 244 -3.16 -18.47 16.93
N ASN A 245 -4.25 -18.97 16.35
CA ASN A 245 -4.25 -20.20 15.56
C ASN A 245 -3.79 -19.89 14.13
N PHE A 246 -2.53 -20.18 13.81
CA PHE A 246 -1.96 -19.92 12.49
C PHE A 246 -2.69 -20.68 11.36
N LYS A 247 -3.51 -21.69 11.69
CA LYS A 247 -4.27 -22.47 10.71
C LYS A 247 -5.60 -21.85 10.29
N MET A 248 -6.14 -20.93 11.10
CA MET A 248 -7.50 -20.40 10.94
C MET A 248 -7.77 -19.79 9.55
N TYR A 249 -6.72 -19.29 8.89
CA TYR A 249 -6.84 -18.70 7.55
C TYR A 249 -6.72 -19.71 6.39
N TYR A 250 -5.96 -20.80 6.54
CA TYR A 250 -5.86 -21.79 5.46
C TYR A 250 -7.09 -22.70 5.38
N GLU A 251 -7.86 -22.81 6.47
CA GLU A 251 -9.12 -23.58 6.51
C GLU A 251 -10.27 -22.85 5.80
N LYS A 252 -10.16 -21.52 5.61
CA LYS A 252 -11.06 -20.73 4.76
C LYS A 252 -10.44 -20.60 3.38
N GLN A 253 -10.72 -21.55 2.48
CA GLN A 253 -10.24 -21.58 1.10
C GLN A 253 -10.46 -20.24 0.36
N ASN A 254 -9.48 -19.33 0.38
CA ASN A 254 -9.18 -18.35 -0.69
C ASN A 254 -8.09 -17.33 -0.37
N ASP A 255 -7.50 -17.35 0.83
CA ASP A 255 -6.68 -16.22 1.26
C ASP A 255 -5.18 -16.54 1.22
N ARG A 256 -4.48 -16.00 0.23
CA ARG A 256 -3.03 -16.20 0.05
C ARG A 256 -2.19 -15.37 1.02
N ALA A 257 -2.76 -14.35 1.69
CA ALA A 257 -1.96 -13.31 2.34
C ALA A 257 -2.43 -12.88 3.75
N GLN A 258 -3.33 -13.64 4.38
CA GLN A 258 -3.65 -13.47 5.81
C GLN A 258 -2.77 -14.33 6.75
N GLY A 259 -1.72 -14.94 6.21
CA GLY A 259 -0.85 -15.86 6.92
C GLY A 259 0.32 -15.22 7.66
N TRP A 260 1.03 -16.06 8.40
CA TRP A 260 2.32 -15.74 8.99
C TRP A 260 3.44 -15.92 7.97
N VAL A 261 4.50 -15.10 8.04
CA VAL A 261 5.77 -15.44 7.38
C VAL A 261 6.56 -16.37 8.31
N GLY A 262 7.03 -17.49 7.80
CA GLY A 262 7.54 -18.57 8.64
C GLY A 262 8.72 -19.28 8.03
N TRP A 263 9.67 -19.65 8.89
CA TRP A 263 10.87 -20.37 8.50
C TRP A 263 11.02 -21.62 9.36
N ARG A 264 11.47 -22.70 8.72
CA ARG A 264 11.78 -23.97 9.36
C ARG A 264 13.22 -23.96 9.86
N ASN A 265 13.41 -24.48 11.07
CA ASN A 265 14.74 -24.57 11.66
C ASN A 265 15.57 -25.71 11.05
N ASP A 266 14.93 -26.84 10.76
CA ASP A 266 15.59 -28.05 10.27
C ASP A 266 16.11 -27.94 8.83
N SER A 267 15.62 -26.97 8.06
CA SER A 267 16.11 -26.67 6.71
C SER A 267 17.22 -25.63 6.68
N ARG A 268 17.65 -25.06 7.82
CA ARG A 268 18.56 -23.90 7.85
C ARG A 268 19.76 -24.18 8.75
N GLY A 269 20.96 -24.05 8.18
CA GLY A 269 22.23 -24.13 8.92
C GLY A 269 22.62 -22.83 9.63
N GLN A 270 21.84 -21.76 9.46
CA GLN A 270 22.10 -20.43 10.02
C GLN A 270 20.79 -19.76 10.47
N PRO A 271 20.84 -18.82 11.44
CA PRO A 271 19.67 -18.02 11.83
C PRO A 271 19.08 -17.24 10.66
N VAL A 272 17.77 -16.97 10.72
CA VAL A 272 17.10 -16.10 9.74
C VAL A 272 17.61 -14.67 9.91
N GLU A 273 18.17 -14.12 8.85
CA GLU A 273 18.59 -12.72 8.78
C GLU A 273 17.57 -11.90 7.99
N ILE A 274 17.08 -10.82 8.60
CA ILE A 274 16.19 -9.85 7.97
C ILE A 274 16.88 -8.49 8.05
N LYS A 275 17.14 -7.86 6.89
CA LYS A 275 17.78 -6.54 6.80
C LYS A 275 16.73 -5.51 6.43
N PHE A 276 16.58 -4.49 7.24
CA PHE A 276 15.69 -3.37 6.98
C PHE A 276 16.49 -2.16 6.50
N GLU A 277 16.05 -1.57 5.40
CA GLU A 277 16.55 -0.28 4.92
C GLU A 277 15.56 0.80 5.30
N PHE A 278 16.07 1.95 5.77
CA PHE A 278 15.26 3.09 6.19
C PHE A 278 15.51 4.30 5.30
N ASP A 279 14.52 5.17 5.20
CA ASP A 279 14.53 6.39 4.39
C ASP A 279 15.62 7.39 4.79
N LYS A 280 16.06 7.36 6.05
CA LYS A 280 17.14 8.19 6.59
C LYS A 280 17.75 7.55 7.84
N VAL A 281 18.84 8.13 8.33
CA VAL A 281 19.44 7.76 9.63
C VAL A 281 18.44 8.03 10.75
N ARG A 282 18.21 7.03 11.60
CA ARG A 282 17.18 7.04 12.64
C ARG A 282 17.75 6.55 13.98
N GLU A 283 17.24 7.11 15.06
CA GLU A 283 17.49 6.63 16.42
C GLU A 283 16.38 5.67 16.85
N PHE A 284 16.70 4.38 16.88
CA PHE A 284 15.75 3.34 17.25
C PHE A 284 15.65 3.22 18.77
N SER A 285 14.44 3.37 19.29
CA SER A 285 14.12 3.16 20.71
C SER A 285 13.61 1.75 20.98
N ALA A 286 12.89 1.15 20.02
CA ALA A 286 12.37 -0.20 20.12
C ALA A 286 12.16 -0.82 18.73
N VAL A 287 12.21 -2.16 18.70
CA VAL A 287 11.75 -2.99 17.59
C VAL A 287 10.69 -3.92 18.14
N HIS A 288 9.49 -3.89 17.57
CA HIS A 288 8.39 -4.76 17.93
C HIS A 288 8.28 -5.85 16.88
N ILE A 289 8.23 -7.12 17.31
CA ILE A 289 8.11 -8.27 16.40
C ILE A 289 6.93 -9.11 16.87
N TYR A 290 5.88 -9.16 16.06
CA TYR A 290 4.72 -10.00 16.33
C TYR A 290 5.02 -11.43 15.90
N CYS A 291 5.13 -12.34 16.86
CA CYS A 291 5.47 -13.75 16.67
C CYS A 291 4.33 -14.67 17.09
N ASN A 292 4.21 -15.82 16.44
CA ASN A 292 3.29 -16.88 16.87
C ASN A 292 4.02 -17.84 17.82
N ASN A 293 3.31 -18.31 18.86
CA ASN A 293 3.85 -19.23 19.86
C ASN A 293 2.96 -20.46 20.09
N GLU A 294 2.43 -21.06 19.01
CA GLU A 294 1.67 -22.32 19.10
C GLU A 294 2.62 -23.53 19.24
N PHE A 295 3.29 -23.62 20.39
CA PHE A 295 4.35 -24.61 20.68
C PHE A 295 3.87 -26.06 20.56
N THR A 296 2.61 -26.32 20.90
CA THR A 296 1.94 -27.63 20.75
C THR A 296 1.91 -28.11 19.31
N ARG A 297 2.12 -27.20 18.35
CA ARG A 297 2.16 -27.46 16.93
C ARG A 297 3.53 -27.16 16.32
N GLY A 298 4.59 -27.08 17.11
CA GLY A 298 5.95 -26.86 16.63
C GLY A 298 6.22 -25.46 16.09
N VAL A 299 5.42 -24.46 16.51
CA VAL A 299 5.68 -23.04 16.25
C VAL A 299 6.18 -22.40 17.54
N GLN A 300 7.36 -21.80 17.50
CA GLN A 300 8.00 -21.22 18.68
C GLN A 300 8.32 -19.74 18.44
N ASN A 301 8.35 -18.99 19.54
CA ASN A 301 8.85 -17.63 19.58
C ASN A 301 10.35 -17.54 19.27
N ILE A 302 10.81 -16.33 18.94
CA ILE A 302 12.23 -16.02 18.73
C ILE A 302 12.97 -16.14 20.07
N ILE A 303 13.93 -17.07 20.15
CA ILE A 303 14.68 -17.39 21.38
C ILE A 303 15.90 -16.47 21.54
N GLY A 304 16.34 -15.81 20.47
CA GLY A 304 17.41 -14.82 20.50
C GLY A 304 17.37 -13.91 19.27
N MET A 305 17.56 -12.61 19.48
CA MET A 305 17.64 -11.60 18.43
C MET A 305 18.95 -10.83 18.56
N ARG A 306 19.70 -10.73 17.47
CA ARG A 306 20.89 -9.89 17.39
C ARG A 306 20.63 -8.80 16.36
N LEU A 307 20.60 -7.55 16.82
CA LEU A 307 20.53 -6.38 15.94
C LEU A 307 21.95 -5.93 15.60
N GLN A 308 22.21 -5.70 14.32
CA GLN A 308 23.47 -5.17 13.81
C GLN A 308 23.17 -3.92 12.99
N LYS A 309 24.08 -2.94 13.05
CA LYS A 309 24.01 -1.71 12.25
C LYS A 309 24.87 -1.86 11.00
#